data_AF-A0A380Y253-F1
#
_entry.id   AF-A0A380Y253-F1
#
_cell.length_a   1.000
_cell.length_b   1.000
_cell.length_c   1.000
_cell.angle_alpha   90.00
_cell.angle_beta   90.00
_cell.angle_gamma   90.00
#
_symmetry.space_group_name_H-M   'P 1'
#
loop_
_entity.id
_entity.type
_entity.pdbx_description
1 polymer ?
#
loop_
_entity_poly.entity_id
_entity_poly.type
_entity_poly.pdbx_seq_one_letter_code
_entity_poly.pdbx_strand_id
1 'polypeptide(L)'
;MLTNEQISTLKKELNDEKESLESQLQGNKEGSLEGASARDAVGELSLYDNHPADMGSELYEREKDFALEEHHDSELNKVNAALQAIEDGSYGKCKQCGSDIPYERLEVIPATLYCKEHSPEQNVPGDRPVEEDVLEPAHGNTFQHHQFREVVDNEDSFQEVARYGTSETPSDLRGDYEDYNSLYNEGHDDEGFTEDYETFVGNDLEGKERKIYPSKKQEEYEAMLDENDIEAPFGDVPYHETDGYVDEDKD
;
A
#
# COMPACT_ATOMS: atom_id res chain seq x y z
N MET A 1 -4.47 40.55 30.82
CA MET A 1 -5.92 40.75 31.05
C MET A 1 -6.64 41.08 29.74
N LEU A 2 -7.68 40.30 29.43
CA LEU A 2 -8.50 40.41 28.22
C LEU A 2 -9.43 41.63 28.28
N THR A 3 -9.73 42.22 27.14
CA THR A 3 -10.73 43.29 27.07
C THR A 3 -12.15 42.71 27.03
N ASN A 4 -13.15 43.50 27.46
CA ASN A 4 -14.55 43.07 27.38
C ASN A 4 -15.02 42.84 25.94
N GLU A 5 -14.46 43.56 24.97
CA GLU A 5 -14.72 43.35 23.55
C GLU A 5 -14.21 41.98 23.11
N GLN A 6 -12.97 41.62 23.46
CA GLN A 6 -12.38 40.30 23.16
C GLN A 6 -13.17 39.14 23.78
N ILE A 7 -13.64 39.31 25.02
CA ILE A 7 -14.47 38.28 25.67
C ILE A 7 -15.82 38.15 24.95
N SER A 8 -16.40 39.25 24.47
CA SER A 8 -17.68 39.20 23.75
C SER A 8 -17.57 38.51 22.39
N THR A 9 -16.45 38.70 21.67
CA THR A 9 -16.20 38.04 20.38
C THR A 9 -16.00 36.55 20.57
N LEU A 10 -15.15 36.16 21.52
CA LEU A 10 -14.91 34.75 21.85
C LEU A 10 -16.16 34.05 22.38
N LYS A 11 -16.99 34.75 23.18
CA LYS A 11 -18.28 34.21 23.63
C LYS A 11 -19.22 33.93 22.47
N LYS A 12 -19.24 34.80 21.45
CA LYS A 12 -20.08 34.57 20.27
C LYS A 12 -19.60 33.32 19.53
N GLU A 13 -18.31 33.23 19.26
CA GLU A 13 -17.70 32.09 18.58
C GLU A 13 -17.96 30.76 19.31
N LEU A 14 -17.82 30.73 20.63
CA LEU A 14 -18.15 29.56 21.45
C LEU A 14 -19.63 29.17 21.40
N ASN A 15 -20.56 30.12 21.24
CA ASN A 15 -21.98 29.78 21.09
C ASN A 15 -22.28 29.24 19.69
N ASP A 16 -21.67 29.82 18.65
CA ASP A 16 -21.79 29.34 17.27
C ASP A 16 -21.22 27.90 17.17
N GLU A 17 -20.07 27.64 17.81
CA GLU A 17 -19.44 26.31 17.89
C GLU A 17 -20.31 25.31 18.67
N LYS A 18 -20.88 25.74 19.81
CA LYS A 18 -21.82 24.92 20.59
C LYS A 18 -23.02 24.48 19.76
N GLU A 19 -23.67 25.41 19.05
CA GLU A 19 -24.84 25.11 18.22
C GLU A 19 -24.47 24.14 17.08
N SER A 20 -23.31 24.31 16.46
CA SER A 20 -22.78 23.39 15.46
C SER A 20 -22.56 21.98 16.02
N LEU A 21 -21.92 21.85 17.18
CA LEU A 21 -21.67 20.55 17.84
C LEU A 21 -22.97 19.88 18.27
N GLU A 22 -23.92 20.63 18.85
CA GLU A 22 -25.24 20.11 19.22
C GLU A 22 -26.02 19.60 18.00
N SER A 23 -25.95 20.32 16.87
CA SER A 23 -26.57 19.88 15.61
C SER A 23 -25.91 18.62 15.06
N GLN A 24 -24.58 18.49 15.14
CA GLN A 24 -23.85 17.30 14.70
C GLN A 24 -24.20 16.09 15.56
N LEU A 25 -24.25 16.26 16.89
CA LEU A 25 -24.64 15.20 17.82
C LEU A 25 -26.11 14.80 17.66
N GLN A 26 -27.02 15.73 17.36
CA GLN A 26 -28.43 15.41 17.09
C GLN A 26 -28.60 14.69 15.75
N GLY A 27 -27.95 15.18 14.69
CA GLY A 27 -27.98 14.53 13.37
C GLY A 27 -27.35 13.14 13.41
N ASN A 28 -26.26 12.99 14.17
CA ASN A 28 -25.69 11.70 14.46
C ASN A 28 -26.69 10.86 15.25
N LYS A 29 -27.33 11.31 16.34
CA LYS A 29 -28.34 10.51 17.07
C LYS A 29 -29.54 10.03 16.26
N GLU A 30 -29.96 10.76 15.23
CA GLU A 30 -31.00 10.30 14.30
C GLU A 30 -30.50 9.19 13.33
N GLY A 31 -29.20 9.16 13.04
CA GLY A 31 -28.54 8.08 12.26
C GLY A 31 -27.76 7.06 13.11
N SER A 32 -27.53 7.36 14.39
CA SER A 32 -26.56 6.71 15.27
C SER A 32 -27.24 5.57 15.96
N LEU A 33 -26.53 4.46 15.90
CA LEU A 33 -26.98 3.13 16.21
C LEU A 33 -26.91 2.88 17.72
N GLU A 34 -27.06 3.92 18.54
CA GLU A 34 -26.95 3.90 20.00
C GLU A 34 -28.09 3.09 20.68
N GLY A 35 -28.97 2.50 19.88
CA GLY A 35 -29.83 1.37 20.26
C GLY A 35 -30.14 0.39 19.11
N ALA A 36 -29.54 0.59 17.94
CA ALA A 36 -29.81 -0.22 16.75
C ALA A 36 -28.84 -1.40 16.71
N SER A 37 -29.39 -2.60 16.49
CA SER A 37 -28.60 -3.82 16.47
C SER A 37 -27.60 -3.79 15.31
N ALA A 38 -26.53 -4.59 15.38
CA ALA A 38 -25.59 -4.72 14.26
C ALA A 38 -26.28 -5.10 12.94
N ARG A 39 -27.47 -5.72 12.99
CA ARG A 39 -28.31 -5.99 11.81
C ARG A 39 -28.88 -4.70 11.20
N ASP A 40 -29.40 -3.83 12.04
CA ASP A 40 -30.06 -2.58 11.62
C ASP A 40 -29.04 -1.59 11.03
N ALA A 41 -27.81 -1.63 11.54
CA ALA A 41 -26.68 -0.84 11.03
C ALA A 41 -26.32 -1.17 9.58
N VAL A 42 -26.22 -2.47 9.28
CA VAL A 42 -25.88 -2.97 7.93
C VAL A 42 -27.11 -2.92 7.01
N GLY A 43 -28.31 -2.68 7.56
CA GLY A 43 -29.57 -2.72 6.82
C GLY A 43 -29.98 -4.13 6.38
N GLU A 44 -29.35 -5.16 6.94
CA GLU A 44 -29.50 -6.55 6.52
C GLU A 44 -30.41 -7.34 7.48
N LEU A 45 -31.28 -8.19 6.91
CA LEU A 45 -32.19 -9.03 7.70
C LEU A 45 -31.43 -10.12 8.50
N SER A 46 -30.24 -10.52 8.05
CA SER A 46 -29.43 -11.56 8.68
C SER A 46 -27.94 -11.28 8.56
N LEU A 47 -27.21 -11.44 9.66
CA LEU A 47 -25.74 -11.39 9.69
C LEU A 47 -25.09 -12.76 9.39
N TYR A 48 -25.89 -13.82 9.19
CA TYR A 48 -25.40 -15.19 9.08
C TYR A 48 -24.82 -15.52 7.70
N ASP A 49 -25.18 -14.77 6.67
CA ASP A 49 -24.79 -15.01 5.27
C ASP A 49 -23.85 -13.92 4.71
N ASN A 50 -23.25 -13.12 5.58
CA ASN A 50 -22.28 -12.09 5.18
C ASN A 50 -20.85 -12.65 5.16
N HIS A 51 -20.04 -12.18 4.21
CA HIS A 51 -18.64 -12.52 4.17
C HIS A 51 -17.94 -11.94 5.42
N PRO A 52 -17.00 -12.66 6.07
CA PRO A 52 -16.33 -12.18 7.26
C PRO A 52 -15.61 -10.83 7.10
N ALA A 53 -15.08 -10.54 5.90
CA ALA A 53 -14.43 -9.27 5.62
C ALA A 53 -15.43 -8.09 5.56
N ASP A 54 -16.63 -8.33 5.06
CA ASP A 54 -17.70 -7.32 5.02
C ASP A 54 -18.13 -6.98 6.44
N MET A 55 -18.31 -7.99 7.30
CA MET A 55 -18.63 -7.78 8.72
C MET A 55 -17.53 -7.00 9.46
N GLY A 56 -16.25 -7.24 9.14
CA GLY A 56 -15.14 -6.47 9.72
C GLY A 56 -15.16 -5.01 9.29
N SER A 57 -15.46 -4.74 8.01
CA SER A 57 -15.55 -3.38 7.48
C SER A 57 -16.71 -2.60 8.11
N GLU A 58 -17.87 -3.23 8.24
CA GLU A 58 -19.05 -2.63 8.89
C GLU A 58 -18.82 -2.36 10.39
N LEU A 59 -18.14 -3.27 11.09
CA LEU A 59 -17.76 -3.07 12.48
C LEU A 59 -16.83 -1.87 12.62
N TYR A 60 -15.82 -1.75 11.77
CA TYR A 60 -14.89 -0.63 11.76
C TYR A 60 -15.59 0.71 11.54
N GLU A 61 -16.51 0.78 10.56
CA GLU A 61 -17.28 2.00 10.29
C GLU A 61 -18.13 2.41 11.50
N ARG A 62 -18.75 1.44 12.19
CA ARG A 62 -19.50 1.69 13.42
C ARG A 62 -18.62 2.16 14.58
N GLU A 63 -17.45 1.55 14.76
CA GLU A 63 -16.49 1.95 15.80
C GLU A 63 -15.97 3.38 15.54
N LYS A 64 -15.74 3.74 14.28
CA LYS A 64 -15.38 5.09 13.87
C LYS A 64 -16.47 6.10 14.23
N ASP A 65 -17.74 5.78 13.95
CA ASP A 65 -18.86 6.67 14.28
C ASP A 65 -18.97 6.92 15.79
N PHE A 66 -18.80 5.87 16.61
CA PHE A 66 -18.77 6.02 18.07
C PHE A 66 -17.60 6.88 18.55
N ALA A 67 -16.40 6.69 17.98
CA ALA A 67 -15.24 7.50 18.34
C ALA A 67 -15.45 8.99 17.99
N LEU A 68 -16.11 9.28 16.86
CA LEU A 68 -16.47 10.65 16.47
C LEU A 68 -17.52 11.24 17.43
N GLU A 69 -18.54 10.47 17.81
CA GLU A 69 -19.56 10.90 18.78
C GLU A 69 -18.93 11.24 20.14
N GLU A 70 -18.07 10.36 20.68
CA GLU A 70 -17.36 10.61 21.94
C GLU A 70 -16.46 11.86 21.85
N HIS A 71 -15.78 12.05 20.71
CA HIS A 71 -14.97 13.24 20.46
C HIS A 71 -15.83 14.51 20.46
N HIS A 72 -16.96 14.52 19.75
CA HIS A 72 -17.87 15.67 19.70
C HIS A 72 -18.47 15.99 21.09
N ASP A 73 -18.84 14.98 21.86
CA ASP A 73 -19.32 15.15 23.24
C ASP A 73 -18.22 15.75 24.15
N SER A 74 -16.97 15.29 24.00
CA SER A 74 -15.81 15.83 24.73
C SER A 74 -15.58 17.31 24.39
N GLU A 75 -15.61 17.68 23.10
CA GLU A 75 -15.48 19.08 22.66
C GLU A 75 -16.64 19.94 23.16
N LEU A 76 -17.88 19.46 23.08
CA LEU A 76 -19.05 20.17 23.61
C LEU A 76 -18.91 20.43 25.12
N ASN A 77 -18.37 19.48 25.87
CA ASN A 77 -18.09 19.66 27.29
C ASN A 77 -17.02 20.75 27.53
N LYS A 78 -15.96 20.81 26.72
CA LYS A 78 -14.94 21.86 26.78
C LYS A 78 -15.54 23.24 26.50
N VAL A 79 -16.36 23.36 25.45
CA VAL A 79 -17.05 24.60 25.08
C VAL A 79 -17.99 25.08 26.19
N ASN A 80 -18.81 24.18 26.74
CA ASN A 80 -19.70 24.51 27.85
C ASN A 80 -18.93 24.96 29.10
N ALA A 81 -17.80 24.31 29.42
CA ALA A 81 -16.93 24.72 30.52
C ALA A 81 -16.30 26.11 30.29
N ALA A 82 -15.93 26.43 29.05
CA ALA A 82 -15.42 27.74 28.69
C ALA A 82 -16.49 28.84 28.82
N LEU A 83 -17.70 28.58 28.34
CA LEU A 83 -18.84 29.49 28.49
C LEU A 83 -19.16 29.75 29.98
N GLN A 84 -19.16 28.70 30.80
CA GLN A 84 -19.35 28.83 32.25
C GLN A 84 -18.23 29.66 32.89
N ALA A 85 -16.97 29.46 32.49
CA ALA A 85 -15.84 30.25 32.99
C ALA A 85 -15.96 31.74 32.62
N ILE A 86 -16.57 32.06 31.47
CA ILE A 86 -16.88 33.44 31.06
C ILE A 86 -17.92 34.05 32.00
N GLU A 87 -18.97 33.30 32.35
CA GLU A 87 -20.01 33.75 33.29
C GLU A 87 -19.47 33.97 34.70
N ASP A 88 -18.58 33.09 35.16
CA ASP A 88 -17.92 33.17 36.47
C ASP A 88 -16.80 34.23 36.52
N GLY A 89 -16.44 34.83 35.37
CA GLY A 89 -15.36 35.82 35.25
C GLY A 89 -13.96 35.24 35.46
N SER A 90 -13.80 33.92 35.38
CA SER A 90 -12.52 33.21 35.51
C SER A 90 -11.84 32.93 34.17
N TYR A 91 -12.53 33.21 33.06
CA TYR A 91 -12.02 33.00 31.70
C TYR A 91 -10.74 33.79 31.41
N GLY A 92 -9.86 33.18 30.62
CA GLY A 92 -8.54 33.74 30.31
C GLY A 92 -7.47 33.52 31.38
N LYS A 93 -7.76 32.71 32.41
CA LYS A 93 -6.76 32.26 33.39
C LYS A 93 -6.68 30.74 33.40
N CYS A 94 -5.48 30.21 33.51
CA CYS A 94 -5.27 28.78 33.58
C CYS A 94 -5.87 28.20 34.87
N LYS A 95 -6.72 27.18 34.75
CA LYS A 95 -7.36 26.49 35.89
C LYS A 95 -6.36 25.84 36.85
N GLN A 96 -5.15 25.51 36.39
CA GLN A 96 -4.12 24.82 37.18
C GLN A 96 -3.13 25.79 37.85
N CYS A 97 -2.53 26.71 37.11
CA CYS A 97 -1.51 27.62 37.65
C CYS A 97 -2.01 29.05 37.91
N GLY A 98 -3.22 29.41 37.46
CA GLY A 98 -3.79 30.74 37.63
C GLY A 98 -3.16 31.85 36.77
N SER A 99 -2.20 31.52 35.89
CA SER A 99 -1.57 32.49 35.00
C SER A 99 -2.52 32.93 33.89
N ASP A 100 -2.37 34.18 33.42
CA ASP A 100 -3.11 34.69 32.26
C ASP A 100 -2.78 33.85 31.01
N ILE A 101 -3.81 33.46 30.26
CA ILE A 101 -3.69 32.77 28.98
C ILE A 101 -3.54 33.84 27.89
N PRO A 102 -2.53 33.74 26.99
CA PRO A 102 -2.37 34.69 25.89
C PRO A 102 -3.61 34.75 24.99
N TYR A 103 -4.02 35.95 24.58
CA TYR A 103 -5.16 36.14 23.68
C TYR A 103 -4.98 35.39 22.36
N GLU A 104 -3.78 35.43 21.78
CA GLU A 104 -3.43 34.70 20.54
C GLU A 104 -3.73 33.19 20.62
N ARG A 105 -3.68 32.61 21.82
CA ARG A 105 -4.05 31.20 22.04
C ARG A 105 -5.56 31.01 22.09
N LEU A 106 -6.26 31.92 22.77
CA LEU A 106 -7.72 31.88 22.90
C LEU A 106 -8.42 32.19 21.57
N GLU A 107 -7.79 32.98 20.71
CA GLU A 107 -8.25 33.25 19.35
C GLU A 107 -8.17 32.00 18.45
N VAL A 108 -7.22 31.09 18.71
CA VAL A 108 -7.09 29.83 17.95
C VAL A 108 -7.89 28.69 18.58
N ILE A 109 -7.94 28.63 19.92
CA ILE A 109 -8.62 27.57 20.67
C ILE A 109 -9.45 28.23 21.78
N PRO A 110 -10.65 28.74 21.48
CA PRO A 110 -11.45 29.51 22.43
C PRO A 110 -11.96 28.67 23.62
N ALA A 111 -12.14 27.35 23.44
CA ALA A 111 -12.61 26.44 24.47
C ALA A 111 -11.56 26.10 25.55
N THR A 112 -10.31 26.55 25.41
CA THR A 112 -9.23 26.15 26.33
C THR A 112 -9.28 26.89 27.68
N LEU A 113 -9.16 26.13 28.77
CA LEU A 113 -9.07 26.65 30.15
C LEU A 113 -7.66 26.51 30.75
N TYR A 114 -6.67 26.10 29.94
CA TYR A 114 -5.32 25.79 30.40
C TYR A 114 -4.26 26.56 29.60
N CYS A 115 -3.16 26.89 30.25
CA CYS A 115 -1.98 27.39 29.55
C CYS A 115 -1.29 26.25 28.78
N LYS A 116 -0.36 26.60 27.89
CA LYS A 116 0.34 25.63 27.04
C LYS A 116 0.96 24.48 27.84
N GLU A 117 1.61 24.78 28.95
CA GLU A 117 2.34 23.80 29.78
C GLU A 117 1.42 22.81 30.51
N HIS A 118 0.21 23.23 30.88
CA HIS A 118 -0.74 22.44 31.67
C HIS A 118 -1.90 21.89 30.82
N SER A 119 -1.75 21.90 29.50
CA SER A 119 -2.74 21.29 28.61
C SER A 119 -2.78 19.78 28.87
N PRO A 120 -3.95 19.17 29.14
CA PRO A 120 -4.05 17.74 29.43
C PRO A 120 -3.66 16.87 28.21
N GLU A 121 -3.86 17.38 27.00
CA GLU A 121 -3.56 16.69 25.74
C GLU A 121 -2.13 17.00 25.27
N GLN A 122 -1.13 16.55 26.01
CA GLN A 122 0.28 16.65 25.57
C GLN A 122 0.90 15.31 25.19
N ASN A 123 0.29 14.20 25.60
CA ASN A 123 0.85 12.88 25.36
C ASN A 123 0.21 12.27 24.13
N VAL A 124 1.02 11.90 23.14
CA VAL A 124 0.56 11.10 22.00
C VAL A 124 0.40 9.67 22.51
N PRO A 125 -0.79 9.06 22.40
CA PRO A 125 -0.97 7.66 22.80
C PRO A 125 0.04 6.77 22.09
N GLY A 126 0.80 5.99 22.86
CA GLY A 126 1.77 5.02 22.34
C GLY A 126 1.13 3.71 21.87
N ASP A 127 -0.16 3.50 22.18
CA ASP A 127 -0.92 2.30 21.81
C ASP A 127 -1.43 2.42 20.37
N ARG A 128 -0.50 2.53 19.41
CA ARG A 128 -0.85 2.35 18.00
C ARG A 128 -1.02 0.85 17.74
N PRO A 129 -1.91 0.45 16.81
CA PRO A 129 -2.15 -0.97 16.52
C PRO A 129 -0.84 -1.69 16.15
N VAL A 130 -0.70 -2.96 16.53
CA VAL A 130 0.50 -3.77 16.21
C VAL A 130 0.71 -3.93 14.70
N GLU A 131 -0.36 -3.73 13.93
CA GLU A 131 -0.35 -3.67 12.48
C GLU A 131 0.52 -2.53 11.98
N GLU A 132 0.54 -1.37 12.66
CA GLU A 132 1.39 -0.25 12.29
C GLU A 132 2.89 -0.55 12.45
N ASP A 133 3.28 -1.48 13.34
CA ASP A 133 4.68 -1.91 13.46
C ASP A 133 5.15 -2.71 12.22
N VAL A 134 4.21 -3.28 11.47
CA VAL A 134 4.45 -4.08 10.26
C VAL A 134 4.16 -3.29 8.98
N LEU A 135 3.41 -2.19 9.07
CA LEU A 135 3.16 -1.28 7.96
C LEU A 135 4.42 -0.50 7.60
N GLU A 136 5.27 -1.10 6.78
CA GLU A 136 6.33 -0.38 6.10
C GLU A 136 5.70 0.54 5.04
N PRO A 137 6.12 1.82 4.95
CA PRO A 137 5.72 2.68 3.85
C PRO A 137 6.00 1.97 2.53
N ALA A 138 5.07 2.05 1.57
CA ALA A 138 5.32 1.54 0.23
C ALA A 138 6.64 2.15 -0.28
N HIS A 139 7.66 1.32 -0.40
CA HIS A 139 8.95 1.73 -0.93
C HIS A 139 8.72 2.29 -2.32
N GLY A 140 8.94 3.59 -2.50
CA GLY A 140 8.83 4.22 -3.81
C GLY A 140 9.79 3.53 -4.76
N ASN A 141 9.25 2.71 -5.68
CA ASN A 141 9.92 2.04 -6.78
C ASN A 141 11.40 1.67 -6.54
N THR A 142 11.71 1.08 -5.38
CA THR A 142 13.08 0.72 -5.03
C THR A 142 13.22 -0.80 -5.02
N PHE A 143 13.14 -1.36 -6.23
CA PHE A 143 13.85 -2.60 -6.61
C PHE A 143 15.39 -2.43 -6.61
N GLN A 144 15.91 -1.31 -6.09
CA GLN A 144 17.32 -1.18 -5.77
C GLN A 144 17.54 -1.62 -4.33
N HIS A 145 18.23 -2.76 -4.19
CA HIS A 145 18.81 -3.32 -2.96
C HIS A 145 18.12 -4.56 -2.36
N HIS A 146 18.00 -5.61 -3.16
CA HIS A 146 18.57 -6.89 -2.73
C HIS A 146 19.47 -7.44 -3.83
N GLN A 147 20.69 -7.81 -3.47
CA GLN A 147 21.70 -8.40 -4.37
C GLN A 147 21.31 -9.84 -4.75
N PHE A 148 20.17 -10.04 -5.40
CA PHE A 148 19.93 -11.22 -6.22
C PHE A 148 20.20 -10.85 -7.68
N ARG A 149 20.84 -11.78 -8.39
CA ARG A 149 21.60 -11.53 -9.62
C ARG A 149 20.73 -11.51 -10.88
N GLU A 150 19.40 -11.49 -10.73
CA GLU A 150 18.47 -11.51 -11.85
C GLU A 150 17.52 -10.31 -11.72
N VAL A 151 17.52 -9.45 -12.74
CA VAL A 151 16.46 -8.48 -12.93
C VAL A 151 15.24 -9.30 -13.37
N VAL A 152 14.38 -9.63 -12.42
CA VAL A 152 13.10 -10.28 -12.72
C VAL A 152 12.17 -9.18 -13.23
N ASP A 153 11.82 -9.24 -14.51
CA ASP A 153 10.76 -8.42 -15.07
C ASP A 153 9.42 -8.93 -14.51
N ASN A 154 8.69 -8.05 -13.81
CA ASN A 154 7.42 -8.42 -13.17
C ASN A 154 6.22 -8.19 -14.10
N GLU A 155 6.43 -7.75 -15.35
CA GLU A 155 5.33 -7.59 -16.32
C GLU A 155 4.54 -8.89 -16.51
N ASP A 156 5.18 -10.07 -16.36
CA ASP A 156 4.56 -11.39 -16.54
C ASP A 156 4.41 -12.23 -15.26
N SER A 157 4.49 -11.60 -14.07
CA SER A 157 4.37 -12.28 -12.76
C SER A 157 3.09 -13.13 -12.60
N PHE A 158 2.01 -12.78 -13.30
CA PHE A 158 0.78 -13.59 -13.31
C PHE A 158 0.94 -14.89 -14.10
N GLN A 159 1.56 -14.88 -15.28
CA GLN A 159 1.76 -16.07 -16.11
C GLN A 159 2.62 -17.11 -15.39
N GLU A 160 3.64 -16.65 -14.65
CA GLU A 160 4.56 -17.52 -13.89
C GLU A 160 3.84 -18.31 -12.79
N VAL A 161 2.87 -17.71 -12.11
CA VAL A 161 2.08 -18.41 -11.08
C VAL A 161 0.98 -19.24 -11.72
N ALA A 162 0.41 -18.77 -12.83
CA ALA A 162 -0.65 -19.43 -13.56
C ALA A 162 -0.22 -20.81 -14.10
N ARG A 163 1.09 -21.04 -14.35
CA ARG A 163 1.64 -22.36 -14.73
C ARG A 163 1.38 -23.46 -13.68
N TYR A 164 1.23 -23.09 -12.41
CA TYR A 164 0.93 -24.04 -11.33
C TYR A 164 -0.57 -24.37 -11.18
N GLY A 165 -1.43 -23.74 -11.99
CA GLY A 165 -2.83 -24.08 -12.14
C GLY A 165 -3.75 -22.88 -12.01
N THR A 166 -4.52 -22.62 -13.06
CA THR A 166 -5.67 -21.71 -13.06
C THR A 166 -6.94 -22.48 -13.39
N SER A 167 -8.10 -21.83 -13.22
CA SER A 167 -9.38 -22.37 -13.67
C SER A 167 -9.68 -22.08 -15.15
N GLU A 168 -8.72 -21.55 -15.90
CA GLU A 168 -8.91 -21.20 -17.32
C GLU A 168 -8.76 -22.43 -18.21
N THR A 169 -9.52 -22.43 -19.31
CA THR A 169 -9.46 -23.49 -20.32
C THR A 169 -8.86 -22.96 -21.63
N PRO A 170 -8.35 -23.85 -22.51
CA PRO A 170 -7.89 -23.45 -23.85
C PRO A 170 -8.91 -22.69 -24.71
N SER A 171 -10.20 -22.74 -24.35
CA SER A 171 -11.25 -21.99 -25.05
C SER A 171 -11.44 -20.55 -24.54
N ASP A 172 -10.91 -20.23 -23.36
CA ASP A 172 -11.03 -18.90 -22.73
C ASP A 172 -9.97 -17.93 -23.25
N LEU A 173 -8.85 -18.46 -23.77
CA LEU A 173 -7.74 -17.70 -24.35
C LEU A 173 -7.84 -17.64 -25.88
N ARG A 174 -7.33 -16.55 -26.48
CA ARG A 174 -7.23 -16.42 -27.93
C ARG A 174 -5.90 -17.00 -28.41
N GLY A 175 -5.94 -18.14 -29.08
CA GLY A 175 -4.76 -18.78 -29.67
C GLY A 175 -5.02 -20.26 -29.97
N ASP A 176 -4.03 -20.93 -30.56
CA ASP A 176 -4.06 -22.37 -30.77
C ASP A 176 -3.33 -23.05 -29.59
N TYR A 177 -4.06 -23.29 -28.50
CA TYR A 177 -3.55 -24.02 -27.33
C TYR A 177 -4.06 -25.47 -27.37
N GLU A 178 -3.15 -26.43 -27.45
CA GLU A 178 -3.50 -27.86 -27.56
C GLU A 178 -3.64 -28.56 -26.20
N ASP A 179 -2.99 -28.04 -25.15
CA ASP A 179 -3.03 -28.62 -23.79
C ASP A 179 -3.08 -27.55 -22.69
N TYR A 180 -3.61 -27.91 -21.52
CA TYR A 180 -3.64 -27.02 -20.35
C TYR A 180 -2.23 -26.57 -19.93
N ASN A 181 -1.22 -27.43 -20.09
CA ASN A 181 0.16 -27.10 -19.77
C ASN A 181 0.80 -26.12 -20.76
N SER A 182 0.12 -25.79 -21.87
CA SER A 182 0.60 -24.86 -22.89
C SER A 182 -0.02 -23.47 -22.81
N LEU A 183 -0.98 -23.23 -21.89
CA LEU A 183 -1.76 -21.98 -21.82
C LEU A 183 -0.93 -20.75 -21.44
N TYR A 184 0.04 -20.92 -20.54
CA TYR A 184 0.90 -19.83 -20.05
C TYR A 184 2.38 -20.14 -20.27
N ASN A 185 2.67 -21.15 -21.10
CA ASN A 185 4.02 -21.62 -21.38
C ASN A 185 4.44 -21.18 -22.80
N GLU A 186 4.16 -19.93 -23.15
CA GLU A 186 4.64 -19.34 -24.40
C GLU A 186 6.09 -18.91 -24.24
N GLY A 187 7.01 -19.79 -24.63
CA GLY A 187 8.30 -19.38 -25.20
C GLY A 187 9.42 -18.96 -24.25
N HIS A 188 9.20 -18.90 -22.94
CA HIS A 188 10.23 -18.47 -21.97
C HIS A 188 10.63 -19.58 -20.98
N ASP A 189 11.28 -20.62 -21.49
CA ASP A 189 12.22 -21.44 -20.69
C ASP A 189 13.60 -20.73 -20.59
N ASP A 190 13.73 -19.51 -21.11
CA ASP A 190 14.95 -18.69 -21.13
C ASP A 190 15.11 -17.85 -19.85
N GLU A 191 14.59 -18.31 -18.71
CA GLU A 191 14.88 -17.71 -17.41
C GLU A 191 16.39 -17.90 -17.11
N GLY A 192 17.21 -16.94 -17.55
CA GLY A 192 18.62 -16.81 -17.15
C GLY A 192 19.67 -16.83 -18.27
N PHE A 193 19.29 -16.92 -19.55
CA PHE A 193 20.24 -16.94 -20.68
C PHE A 193 20.19 -15.64 -21.49
N THR A 194 21.34 -15.17 -21.96
CA THR A 194 21.46 -13.89 -22.69
C THR A 194 21.22 -14.06 -24.19
N GLU A 195 21.56 -15.23 -24.74
CA GLU A 195 21.48 -15.52 -26.17
C GLU A 195 20.84 -16.91 -26.40
N ASP A 196 20.07 -17.07 -27.49
CA ASP A 196 19.25 -18.27 -27.75
C ASP A 196 20.03 -19.59 -27.76
N TYR A 197 21.31 -19.55 -28.14
CA TYR A 197 22.16 -20.75 -28.17
C TYR A 197 22.65 -21.18 -26.79
N GLU A 198 22.65 -20.29 -25.79
CA GLU A 198 23.05 -20.61 -24.42
C GLU A 198 22.05 -21.59 -23.77
N THR A 199 20.81 -21.64 -24.27
CA THR A 199 19.76 -22.56 -23.80
C THR A 199 20.06 -24.03 -24.13
N PHE A 200 20.82 -24.30 -25.20
CA PHE A 200 21.11 -25.68 -25.65
C PHE A 200 22.60 -26.04 -25.73
N VAL A 201 23.51 -25.07 -25.59
CA VAL A 201 24.95 -25.31 -25.56
C VAL A 201 25.42 -25.42 -24.11
N GLY A 202 26.09 -26.53 -23.78
CA GLY A 202 26.78 -26.70 -22.50
C GLY A 202 28.22 -27.13 -22.66
N ASN A 203 29.00 -26.99 -21.59
CA ASN A 203 30.38 -27.45 -21.53
C ASN A 203 30.55 -28.52 -20.44
N ASP A 204 31.54 -29.40 -20.60
CA ASP A 204 32.00 -30.25 -19.50
C ASP A 204 32.59 -29.39 -18.35
N LEU A 205 32.76 -29.98 -17.17
CA LEU A 205 33.29 -29.34 -15.96
C LEU A 205 34.65 -28.63 -16.20
N GLU A 206 35.45 -29.12 -17.15
CA GLU A 206 36.74 -28.53 -17.54
C GLU A 206 36.63 -27.41 -18.61
N GLY A 207 35.45 -27.15 -19.18
CA GLY A 207 35.24 -26.11 -20.19
C GLY A 207 35.80 -26.40 -21.59
N LYS A 208 36.31 -27.62 -21.83
CA LYS A 208 37.03 -27.98 -23.07
C LYS A 208 36.17 -28.64 -24.14
N GLU A 209 35.08 -29.30 -23.74
CA GLU A 209 34.20 -30.02 -24.65
C GLU A 209 32.83 -29.34 -24.71
N ARG A 210 32.52 -28.75 -25.86
CA ARG A 210 31.18 -28.19 -26.17
C ARG A 210 30.23 -29.33 -26.49
N LYS A 211 29.08 -29.37 -25.83
CA LYS A 211 27.98 -30.31 -26.07
C LYS A 211 26.72 -29.53 -26.43
N ILE A 212 26.01 -30.05 -27.43
CA ILE A 212 24.72 -29.54 -27.85
C ILE A 212 23.66 -30.49 -27.30
N TYR A 213 22.72 -29.95 -26.54
CA TYR A 213 21.58 -30.69 -26.00
C TYR A 213 20.39 -30.52 -26.95
N PRO A 214 19.80 -31.61 -27.46
CA PRO A 214 18.66 -31.52 -28.36
C PRO A 214 17.48 -30.86 -27.64
N SER A 215 17.02 -29.73 -28.18
CA SER A 215 15.90 -28.95 -27.66
C SER A 215 15.10 -28.35 -28.81
N LYS A 216 13.84 -27.96 -28.55
CA LYS A 216 13.00 -27.28 -29.54
C LYS A 216 13.61 -25.94 -30.01
N LYS A 217 14.28 -25.23 -29.09
CA LYS A 217 14.99 -23.97 -29.38
C LYS A 217 16.19 -24.18 -30.30
N GLN A 218 16.89 -25.32 -30.19
CA GLN A 218 17.96 -25.66 -31.15
C GLN A 218 17.39 -25.75 -32.57
N GLU A 219 16.26 -26.45 -32.75
CA GLU A 219 15.62 -26.61 -34.06
C GLU A 219 15.14 -25.27 -34.63
N GLU A 220 14.56 -24.41 -33.78
CA GLU A 220 14.11 -23.06 -34.16
C GLU A 220 15.30 -22.15 -34.56
N TYR A 221 16.41 -22.24 -33.83
CA TYR A 221 17.63 -21.50 -34.12
C TYR A 221 18.29 -21.94 -35.43
N GLU A 222 18.38 -23.26 -35.67
CA GLU A 222 18.87 -23.82 -36.94
C GLU A 222 17.98 -23.39 -38.12
N ALA A 223 16.65 -23.44 -37.96
CA ALA A 223 15.72 -22.99 -38.99
C ALA A 223 15.87 -21.49 -39.30
N MET A 224 16.16 -20.66 -38.29
CA MET A 224 16.40 -19.22 -38.47
C MET A 224 17.70 -18.96 -39.25
N LEU A 225 18.77 -19.70 -38.96
CA LEU A 225 20.03 -19.63 -39.69
C LEU A 225 19.85 -20.03 -41.17
N ASP A 226 19.13 -21.13 -41.41
CA ASP A 226 18.81 -21.62 -42.75
C ASP A 226 17.94 -20.63 -43.55
N GLU A 227 16.96 -19.98 -42.91
CA GLU A 227 16.10 -18.98 -43.56
C GLU A 227 16.90 -17.73 -43.99
N ASN A 228 17.88 -17.34 -43.18
CA ASN A 228 18.71 -16.16 -43.43
C ASN A 228 19.96 -16.46 -44.28
N ASP A 229 20.18 -17.71 -44.68
CA ASP A 229 21.34 -18.19 -45.46
C ASP A 229 22.67 -17.78 -44.79
N ILE A 230 22.76 -17.99 -43.46
CA ILE A 230 23.94 -17.66 -42.63
C ILE A 230 24.31 -18.82 -41.72
N GLU A 231 25.61 -19.12 -41.57
CA GLU A 231 26.07 -20.21 -40.68
C GLU A 231 26.11 -19.83 -39.18
N ALA A 232 26.22 -18.53 -38.87
CA ALA A 232 26.24 -18.02 -37.50
C ALA A 232 25.67 -16.58 -37.44
N PRO A 233 25.29 -16.08 -36.26
CA PRO A 233 24.74 -14.73 -36.09
C PRO A 233 25.66 -13.60 -36.55
N PHE A 234 26.98 -13.86 -36.58
CA PHE A 234 28.01 -12.93 -37.04
C PHE A 234 28.47 -13.18 -38.49
N GLY A 235 27.76 -14.03 -39.24
CA GLY A 235 28.02 -14.37 -40.63
C GLY A 235 28.68 -15.74 -40.82
N ASP A 236 28.96 -16.11 -42.07
CA ASP A 236 29.54 -17.41 -42.41
C ASP A 236 30.92 -17.60 -41.76
N VAL A 237 31.12 -18.76 -41.14
CA VAL A 237 32.37 -19.05 -40.45
C VAL A 237 33.32 -19.68 -41.48
N PRO A 238 34.38 -18.98 -41.92
CA PRO A 238 35.28 -19.54 -42.92
C PRO A 238 35.91 -20.84 -42.42
N TYR A 239 35.71 -21.92 -43.17
CA TYR A 239 36.31 -23.22 -42.89
C TYR A 239 37.84 -23.10 -42.95
N HIS A 240 38.52 -23.36 -41.81
CA HIS A 240 39.97 -23.60 -41.74
C HIS A 240 40.93 -22.40 -41.93
N GLU A 241 40.66 -21.21 -41.39
CA GLU A 241 41.76 -20.29 -41.09
C GLU A 241 42.34 -20.61 -39.71
N THR A 242 43.50 -21.28 -39.70
CA THR A 242 44.36 -21.34 -38.53
C THR A 242 44.71 -19.91 -38.11
N ASP A 243 44.42 -19.56 -36.86
CA ASP A 243 44.76 -18.26 -36.28
C ASP A 243 46.25 -17.98 -36.52
N GLY A 244 46.58 -16.87 -37.20
CA GLY A 244 47.93 -16.56 -37.68
C GLY A 244 48.96 -16.34 -36.57
N TYR A 245 48.56 -16.46 -35.30
CA TYR A 245 49.38 -16.30 -34.10
C TYR A 245 49.74 -17.62 -33.42
N VAL A 246 49.31 -18.77 -33.94
CA VAL A 246 49.75 -20.08 -33.45
C VAL A 246 50.77 -20.63 -34.43
N ASP A 247 52.04 -20.39 -34.16
CA ASP A 247 53.14 -21.06 -34.86
C ASP A 247 52.97 -22.58 -34.74
N GLU A 248 52.94 -23.28 -35.88
CA GLU A 248 52.98 -24.74 -35.95
C GLU A 248 54.32 -25.25 -35.40
N ASP A 249 54.36 -25.60 -34.11
CA ASP A 249 55.40 -26.47 -33.60
C ASP A 249 55.20 -27.87 -34.19
N LYS A 250 55.83 -28.09 -35.35
CA LYS A 250 56.10 -29.40 -35.95
C LYS A 250 57.24 -30.06 -35.18
N ASP A 251 56.94 -31.15 -34.48
CA ASP A 251 57.73 -32.39 -34.44
C ASP A 251 56.93 -33.54 -33.78
#